data_AF-A0A524DKK1-F1
#
_entry.id   AF-A0A524DKK1-F1
#
_cell.length_a   1.000
_cell.length_b   1.000
_cell.length_c   1.000
_cell.angle_alpha   90.00
_cell.angle_beta   90.00
_cell.angle_gamma   90.00
#
_symmetry.space_group_name_H-M   'P 1'
#
loop_
_entity.id
_entity.type
_entity.pdbx_description
1 polymer ?
#
loop_
_entity_poly.entity_id
_entity_poly.type
_entity_poly.pdbx_seq_one_letter_code
_entity_poly.pdbx_strand_id
1 'polypeptide(L)' 'MAGRDYISWSPIRRLMKHNGAIIVARDAVDELVDWMGSSAEKITKTALSLTKHAKRKKVTRDDILLAIKYF' A
#
# COMPACT_ATOMS: atom_id res chain seq x y z
N MET A 1 13.58 4.89 0.56
CA MET A 1 12.58 3.90 0.11
C MET A 1 11.44 3.89 1.11
N ALA A 2 10.37 4.66 0.85
CA ALA A 2 9.30 4.91 1.83
C ALA A 2 8.51 3.65 2.24
N GLY A 3 8.51 2.59 1.41
CA GLY A 3 7.77 1.36 1.70
C GLY A 3 8.34 0.55 2.87
N ARG A 4 9.66 0.57 3.08
CA ARG A 4 10.34 -0.27 4.09
C ARG A 4 10.07 0.16 5.53
N ASP A 5 9.72 1.43 5.75
CA ASP A 5 9.44 1.94 7.10
C ASP A 5 8.07 1.48 7.61
N TYR A 6 7.14 1.16 6.70
CA TYR A 6 5.76 0.82 7.02
C TYR A 6 5.38 -0.63 6.68
N ILE A 7 6.07 -1.29 5.74
CA ILE A 7 5.76 -2.63 5.27
C ILE A 7 6.95 -3.56 5.54
N SER A 8 6.70 -4.62 6.32
CA SER A 8 7.71 -5.62 6.64
C SER A 8 7.99 -6.54 5.45
N TRP A 9 9.28 -6.77 5.18
CA TRP A 9 9.77 -7.63 4.10
C TRP A 9 9.34 -9.10 4.23
N SER A 10 9.41 -9.67 5.44
CA SER A 10 9.15 -11.10 5.69
C SER A 10 7.72 -11.54 5.35
N PRO A 11 6.66 -10.81 5.75
CA PRO A 11 5.29 -11.08 5.29
C PRO A 11 5.13 -11.05 3.77
N ILE A 12 5.73 -10.09 3.07
CA ILE A 12 5.63 -9.99 1.61
C ILE A 12 6.30 -11.19 0.95
N ARG A 13 7.49 -11.58 1.39
CA ARG A 13 8.14 -12.81 0.89
C ARG A 13 7.31 -14.07 1.18
N ARG A 14 6.67 -14.14 2.35
CA ARG A 14 5.80 -15.27 2.71
C ARG A 14 4.58 -15.35 1.80
N LEU A 15 3.97 -14.20 1.47
CA LEU A 15 2.89 -14.11 0.49
C LEU A 15 3.33 -14.63 -0.89
N MET A 16 4.51 -14.20 -1.37
CA MET A 16 5.04 -14.67 -2.65
C MET A 16 5.24 -16.20 -2.65
N LYS A 17 5.80 -16.75 -1.57
CA LYS A 17 5.97 -18.21 -1.43
C LYS A 17 4.64 -18.95 -1.35
N HIS A 18 3.69 -18.42 -0.60
CA HIS A 18 2.34 -18.99 -0.50
C HIS A 18 1.65 -19.07 -1.87
N ASN A 19 1.91 -18.10 -2.75
CA ASN A 19 1.39 -18.08 -4.11
C ASN A 19 2.22 -18.91 -5.12
N GLY A 20 3.13 -19.77 -4.63
CA GLY A 20 3.85 -20.74 -5.47
C GLY A 20 5.29 -20.37 -5.81
N ALA A 21 5.81 -19.22 -5.34
CA ALA A 21 7.22 -18.90 -5.57
C ALA A 21 8.13 -19.82 -4.72
N ILE A 22 8.97 -20.62 -5.37
CA ILE A 22 9.88 -21.55 -4.68
C ILE A 22 11.07 -20.77 -4.08
N ILE A 23 11.71 -19.94 -4.91
CA ILE A 23 12.81 -19.05 -4.55
C ILE A 23 12.37 -17.62 -4.85
N VAL A 24 12.73 -16.71 -3.95
CA VAL A 24 12.38 -15.30 -4.07
C VAL A 24 13.65 -14.50 -3.81
N ALA A 25 14.07 -13.72 -4.80
CA ALA A 25 15.21 -12.84 -4.72
C ALA A 25 14.91 -11.63 -3.82
N ARG A 26 15.94 -11.07 -3.17
CA ARG A 26 15.76 -10.02 -2.16
C ARG A 26 15.29 -8.70 -2.78
N ASP A 27 15.90 -8.33 -3.89
CA ASP A 27 15.56 -7.19 -4.73
C ASP A 27 14.12 -7.24 -5.24
N ALA A 28 13.62 -8.41 -5.63
CA ALA A 28 12.23 -8.57 -6.05
C ALA A 28 11.23 -8.26 -4.93
N VAL A 29 11.53 -8.66 -3.69
CA VAL A 29 10.69 -8.31 -2.52
C VAL A 29 10.81 -6.83 -2.20
N ASP A 30 12.03 -6.29 -2.28
CA ASP A 30 12.29 -4.87 -2.02
C ASP A 30 11.48 -3.99 -3.00
N GLU A 31 11.50 -4.30 -4.29
CA GLU A 31 10.73 -3.58 -5.32
C GLU A 31 9.22 -3.65 -5.06
N LEU A 32 8.70 -4.83 -4.69
CA LEU A 32 7.28 -4.97 -4.35
C LEU A 32 6.90 -4.17 -3.10
N VAL A 33 7.73 -4.20 -2.06
CA VAL A 33 7.54 -3.40 -0.84
C VAL A 33 7.51 -1.90 -1.17
N ASP A 34 8.42 -1.45 -2.03
CA ASP A 34 8.55 -0.04 -2.39
C ASP A 34 7.38 0.43 -3.27
N TRP A 35 6.92 -0.39 -4.21
CA TRP A 35 5.73 -0.11 -5.00
C TRP A 35 4.46 -0.08 -4.15
N MET A 36 4.29 -1.04 -3.23
CA MET A 36 3.14 -1.09 -2.31
C MET A 36 3.12 0.14 -1.39
N GLY A 37 4.27 0.51 -0.82
CA GLY A 37 4.39 1.69 0.04
C GLY A 37 4.03 2.98 -0.70
N SER A 38 4.59 3.15 -1.90
CA SER A 38 4.30 4.31 -2.76
C SER A 38 2.82 4.39 -3.16
N SER A 39 2.20 3.25 -3.44
CA SER A 39 0.78 3.16 -3.78
C SER A 39 -0.10 3.49 -2.57
N ALA A 40 0.21 2.95 -1.39
CA ALA A 40 -0.50 3.24 -0.16
C ALA A 40 -0.42 4.73 0.21
N GLU A 41 0.74 5.38 0.03
CA GLU A 41 0.91 6.81 0.27
C GLU A 41 0.01 7.66 -0.66
N LYS A 42 0.00 7.34 -1.96
CA LYS A 42 -0.84 8.02 -2.95
C LYS A 42 -2.33 7.88 -2.63
N ILE A 43 -2.79 6.65 -2.36
CA ILE A 43 -4.19 6.38 -1.98
C ILE A 43 -4.56 7.16 -0.71
N THR A 44 -3.66 7.18 0.28
CA THR A 44 -3.89 7.90 1.54
C THR A 44 -4.01 9.41 1.31
N LYS A 45 -3.17 10.00 0.46
CA LYS A 45 -3.26 11.43 0.09
C LYS A 45 -4.60 11.75 -0.58
N THR A 46 -5.04 10.92 -1.53
CA THR A 46 -6.33 11.09 -2.19
C THR A 46 -7.49 10.96 -1.19
N ALA A 47 -7.50 9.93 -0.35
CA ALA A 47 -8.51 9.72 0.68
C ALA A 47 -8.57 10.87 1.69
N LEU A 48 -7.42 11.45 2.07
CA LEU A 48 -7.36 12.65 2.90
C LEU A 48 -7.99 13.86 2.21
N SER A 49 -7.76 14.05 0.90
CA SER A 49 -8.42 15.11 0.13
C SER A 49 -9.93 14.93 0.15
N LEU A 50 -10.42 13.73 -0.16
CA LEU A 50 -11.85 13.39 -0.14
C LEU A 50 -12.49 13.64 1.24
N THR A 51 -11.79 13.23 2.30
CA THR A 51 -12.21 13.46 3.69
C THR A 51 -12.35 14.96 4.00
N LYS A 52 -11.38 15.78 3.56
CA LYS A 52 -11.41 17.24 3.72
C LYS A 52 -12.52 17.90 2.90
N HIS A 53 -12.73 17.46 1.66
CA HIS A 53 -13.84 17.95 0.82
C HIS A 53 -15.20 17.69 1.47
N ALA A 54 -15.35 16.56 2.15
CA ALA A 54 -16.54 16.21 2.92
C ALA A 54 -16.62 16.89 4.31
N LYS A 55 -15.72 17.83 4.63
CA LYS A 55 -15.61 18.53 5.93
C LYS A 55 -15.45 17.59 7.14
N ARG A 56 -14.97 16.37 6.91
CA ARG A 56 -14.69 15.39 7.97
C ARG A 56 -13.22 15.46 8.34
N LYS A 57 -12.88 15.06 9.58
CA LYS A 57 -11.49 14.86 10.03
C LYS A 57 -11.08 13.38 9.97
N LYS A 58 -12.03 12.48 10.16
CA LYS A 58 -11.82 11.03 10.18
C LYS A 58 -11.89 10.49 8.76
N VAL A 59 -10.80 9.83 8.33
CA VAL A 59 -10.78 9.03 7.10
C VAL A 59 -11.64 7.80 7.32
N THR A 60 -12.55 7.53 6.39
CA THR A 60 -13.49 6.42 6.45
C THR A 60 -13.17 5.36 5.40
N ARG A 61 -13.81 4.19 5.52
CA ARG A 61 -13.73 3.14 4.51
C ARG A 61 -14.12 3.64 3.12
N ASP A 62 -15.16 4.46 3.04
CA ASP A 62 -15.66 4.96 1.76
C ASP A 62 -14.66 5.90 1.08
N ASP A 63 -13.94 6.71 1.85
CA ASP A 63 -12.87 7.56 1.31
C ASP A 63 -11.74 6.72 0.69
N ILE A 64 -11.37 5.61 1.35
CA ILE A 64 -10.35 4.67 0.86
C ILE A 64 -10.85 3.93 -0.37
N LEU A 65 -12.08 3.40 -0.35
CA LEU A 65 -12.66 2.69 -1.50
C LEU A 65 -12.78 3.61 -2.71
N LEU A 66 -13.18 4.86 -2.50
CA LEU A 66 -13.25 5.86 -3.56
C LEU A 66 -11.87 6.21 -4.10
N ALA A 67 -10.88 6.38 -3.21
CA ALA A 67 -9.50 6.60 -3.61
C ALA A 67 -8.92 5.42 -4.40
N ILE A 68 -9.21 4.17 -4.01
CA ILE A 68 -8.80 2.96 -4.75
C ILE A 68 -9.50 2.89 -6.11
N LYS A 69 -10.79 3.23 -6.18
CA LYS A 69 -11.56 3.20 -7.44
C LYS A 69 -10.98 4.13 -8.51
N TYR A 70 -10.36 5.23 -8.09
CA TYR A 70 -9.75 6.23 -8.97
C TYR A 70 -8.22 6.31 -8.82
N PHE A 71 -7.59 5.24 -8.33
CA PHE A 71 -6.13 5.14 -8.19
C PHE A 71 -5.44 4.89 -9.53
#